data_AF-A0A5N9E0M4-F1
#
_entry.id   AF-A0A5N9E0M4-F1
#
_cell.length_a   1.000
_cell.length_b   1.000
_cell.length_c   1.000
_cell.angle_alpha   90.00
_cell.angle_beta   90.00
_cell.angle_gamma   90.00
#
_symmetry.space_group_name_H-M   'P 1'
#
loop_
_entity.id
_entity.type
_entity.pdbx_description
1 polymer ?
#
loop_
_entity_poly.entity_id
_entity_poly.type
_entity_poly.pdbx_seq_one_letter_code
_entity_poly.pdbx_strand_id
1 'polypeptide(L)'
;MIAEGWKNELPESHRIALEIAYSDFLDAYFKISPTDAGKIEQVANWLPKKHVNRYTPMFCGRFIVCMSSVAERLVQPERISPVPRSTAEAFALHVLVQHATAILKDVQRVDADFSQFTSMVFRDTDFLSLYEAAAEVPGVDLNKRVSLPNNLEFNDWFKPFDPDKPVNPFVYEDWTTEQLGINFYR
;
A
#
# COMPACT_ATOMS: atom_id res chain seq x y z
N MET A 1 7.76 1.77 -18.36
CA MET A 1 8.68 1.88 -17.21
C MET A 1 7.95 2.56 -16.07
N ILE A 2 8.01 2.00 -14.88
CA ILE A 2 7.41 2.63 -13.69
C ILE A 2 8.15 3.92 -13.34
N ALA A 3 7.41 4.91 -12.83
CA ALA A 3 7.94 6.18 -12.34
C ALA A 3 8.72 7.03 -13.38
N GLU A 4 8.42 6.90 -14.68
CA GLU A 4 9.10 7.68 -15.73
C GLU A 4 8.88 9.20 -15.58
N GLY A 5 7.69 9.61 -15.11
CA GLY A 5 7.39 11.00 -14.74
C GLY A 5 8.23 11.56 -13.57
N TRP A 6 9.04 10.71 -12.92
CA TRP A 6 9.89 11.02 -11.76
C TRP A 6 11.39 10.88 -12.08
N LYS A 7 11.77 10.88 -13.36
CA LYS A 7 13.16 10.65 -13.79
C LYS A 7 14.18 11.69 -13.29
N ASN A 8 13.72 12.84 -12.81
CA ASN A 8 14.59 13.89 -12.26
C ASN A 8 14.95 13.60 -10.80
N GLU A 9 14.09 12.87 -10.08
CA GLU A 9 14.24 12.51 -8.68
C GLU A 9 14.69 11.05 -8.48
N LEU A 10 14.43 10.18 -9.45
CA LEU A 10 14.83 8.78 -9.44
C LEU A 10 15.75 8.46 -10.62
N PRO A 11 16.98 7.98 -10.38
CA PRO A 11 17.82 7.41 -11.42
C PRO A 11 17.15 6.21 -12.11
N GLU A 12 17.60 5.88 -13.32
CA GLU A 12 17.04 4.75 -14.09
C GLU A 12 17.13 3.43 -13.33
N SER A 13 18.22 3.18 -12.60
CA SER A 13 18.36 2.00 -11.75
C SER A 13 17.27 1.88 -10.69
N HIS A 14 16.82 2.99 -10.11
CA HIS A 14 15.77 3.01 -9.10
C HIS A 14 14.40 2.75 -9.71
N ARG A 15 14.15 3.29 -10.90
CA ARG A 15 12.92 3.03 -11.66
C ARG A 15 12.83 1.56 -12.08
N ILE A 16 13.93 0.98 -12.58
CA ILE A 16 14.01 -0.45 -12.90
C ILE A 16 13.76 -1.30 -11.64
N ALA A 17 14.38 -0.94 -10.51
CA ALA A 17 14.19 -1.67 -9.25
C ALA A 17 12.73 -1.63 -8.75
N LEU A 18 12.03 -0.50 -8.92
CA LEU A 18 10.59 -0.41 -8.63
C LEU A 18 9.75 -1.30 -9.55
N GLU A 19 10.14 -1.42 -10.82
CA GLU A 19 9.42 -2.25 -11.79
C GLU A 19 9.59 -3.73 -11.47
N ILE A 20 10.81 -4.14 -11.11
CA ILE A 20 11.11 -5.49 -10.62
C ILE A 20 10.36 -5.75 -9.31
N ALA A 21 10.39 -4.84 -8.35
CA ALA A 21 9.69 -4.97 -7.07
C ALA A 21 8.17 -5.19 -7.24
N TYR A 22 7.54 -4.46 -8.18
CA TYR A 22 6.13 -4.66 -8.51
C TYR A 22 5.89 -6.00 -9.23
N SER A 23 6.78 -6.38 -10.14
CA SER A 23 6.69 -7.66 -10.85
C SER A 23 6.83 -8.85 -9.90
N ASP A 24 7.79 -8.81 -8.97
CA ASP A 24 7.99 -9.81 -7.93
C ASP A 24 6.78 -9.89 -6.99
N PHE A 25 6.17 -8.76 -6.66
CA PHE A 25 4.91 -8.73 -5.90
C PHE A 25 3.78 -9.45 -6.65
N LEU A 26 3.59 -9.15 -7.94
CA LEU A 26 2.57 -9.80 -8.75
C LEU A 26 2.85 -11.29 -8.92
N ASP A 27 4.10 -11.68 -9.15
CA ASP A 27 4.52 -13.08 -9.25
C ASP A 27 4.26 -13.84 -7.96
N ALA A 28 4.58 -13.25 -6.81
CA ALA A 28 4.28 -13.81 -5.51
C ALA A 28 2.77 -14.01 -5.31
N TYR A 29 1.94 -13.13 -5.90
CA TYR A 29 0.48 -13.25 -5.86
C TYR A 29 -0.10 -14.24 -6.89
N PHE A 30 0.36 -14.24 -8.13
CA PHE A 30 -0.21 -15.08 -9.20
C PHE A 30 0.31 -16.53 -9.19
N LYS A 31 1.51 -16.77 -8.63
CA LYS A 31 1.98 -18.15 -8.35
C LYS A 31 1.22 -18.82 -7.21
N ILE A 32 0.24 -18.13 -6.62
CA ILE A 32 -0.74 -18.68 -5.68
C ILE A 32 -1.79 -19.41 -6.50
N SER A 33 -1.87 -20.74 -6.36
CA SER A 33 -2.99 -21.51 -6.91
C SER A 33 -4.32 -20.92 -6.38
N PRO A 34 -5.38 -20.81 -7.21
CA PRO A 34 -6.70 -20.33 -6.77
C PRO A 34 -7.28 -21.11 -5.57
N THR A 35 -6.76 -22.31 -5.31
CA THR A 35 -7.17 -23.21 -4.22
C THR A 35 -6.36 -23.05 -2.93
N ASP A 36 -5.34 -22.21 -2.90
CA ASP A 36 -4.32 -22.17 -1.84
C ASP A 36 -4.42 -20.87 -1.03
N ALA A 37 -5.53 -20.74 -0.29
CA ALA A 37 -5.88 -19.54 0.50
C ALA A 37 -4.79 -19.11 1.49
N GLY A 38 -3.96 -20.05 1.97
CA GLY A 38 -2.87 -19.77 2.92
C GLY A 38 -1.73 -18.90 2.38
N LYS A 39 -1.67 -18.62 1.06
CA LYS A 39 -0.61 -17.76 0.49
C LYS A 39 -1.01 -16.29 0.37
N ILE A 40 -2.31 -15.96 0.34
CA ILE A 40 -2.78 -14.56 0.41
C ILE A 40 -2.36 -13.92 1.76
N GLU A 41 -2.21 -14.73 2.80
CA GLU A 41 -1.70 -14.33 4.10
C GLU A 41 -0.22 -13.90 4.07
N GLN A 42 0.56 -14.25 3.03
CA GLN A 42 1.95 -13.78 2.92
C GLN A 42 2.03 -12.26 2.71
N VAL A 43 1.00 -11.64 2.10
CA VAL A 43 0.89 -10.18 1.97
C VAL A 43 0.87 -9.51 3.35
N ALA A 44 0.29 -10.16 4.36
CA ALA A 44 0.26 -9.67 5.74
C ALA A 44 1.67 -9.55 6.34
N ASN A 45 2.67 -10.27 5.81
CA ASN A 45 4.04 -10.16 6.29
C ASN A 45 4.68 -8.81 5.98
N TRP A 46 4.22 -8.13 4.92
CA TRP A 46 4.72 -6.82 4.49
C TRP A 46 3.99 -5.64 5.13
N LEU A 47 2.93 -5.91 5.88
CA LEU A 47 2.11 -4.90 6.54
C LEU A 47 2.53 -4.65 7.99
N PRO A 48 2.13 -3.51 8.59
CA PRO A 48 2.35 -3.22 9.99
C PRO A 48 1.95 -4.37 10.92
N LYS A 49 2.79 -4.74 11.88
CA LYS A 49 2.49 -5.85 12.80
C LYS A 49 1.43 -5.52 13.84
N LYS A 50 1.18 -4.22 14.07
CA LYS A 50 0.18 -3.71 15.02
C LYS A 50 -1.16 -4.45 14.93
N HIS A 51 -1.72 -4.60 13.72
CA HIS A 51 -3.04 -5.20 13.49
C HIS A 51 -3.00 -6.54 12.77
N VAL A 52 -1.96 -7.35 12.98
CA VAL A 52 -1.77 -8.63 12.25
C VAL A 52 -3.00 -9.55 12.30
N ASN A 53 -3.70 -9.58 13.43
CA ASN A 53 -4.89 -10.41 13.65
C ASN A 53 -6.12 -9.96 12.83
N ARG A 54 -6.06 -8.79 12.18
CA ARG A 54 -7.17 -8.20 11.41
C ARG A 54 -6.99 -8.35 9.89
N TYR A 55 -5.87 -8.89 9.43
CA TYR A 55 -5.58 -9.09 8.00
C TYR A 55 -6.28 -10.34 7.46
N THR A 56 -7.56 -10.22 7.18
CA THR A 56 -8.36 -11.28 6.55
C THR A 56 -7.99 -11.46 5.06
N PRO A 57 -8.34 -12.59 4.42
CA PRO A 57 -8.15 -12.76 2.98
C PRO A 57 -8.80 -11.63 2.15
N MET A 58 -9.96 -11.14 2.57
CA MET A 58 -10.64 -10.01 1.93
C MET A 58 -9.83 -8.71 2.05
N PHE A 59 -9.27 -8.43 3.24
CA PHE A 59 -8.37 -7.29 3.45
C PHE A 59 -7.18 -7.37 2.50
N CYS A 60 -6.50 -8.52 2.43
CA CYS A 60 -5.34 -8.72 1.56
C CYS A 60 -5.71 -8.54 0.08
N GLY A 61 -6.88 -9.05 -0.35
CA GLY A 61 -7.41 -8.83 -1.69
C GLY A 61 -7.55 -7.34 -2.03
N ARG A 62 -8.12 -6.53 -1.12
CA ARG A 62 -8.20 -5.06 -1.29
C ARG A 62 -6.82 -4.42 -1.33
N PHE A 63 -5.88 -4.88 -0.50
CA PHE A 63 -4.52 -4.35 -0.50
C PHE A 63 -3.78 -4.59 -1.83
N ILE A 64 -4.01 -5.74 -2.47
CA ILE A 64 -3.46 -6.01 -3.81
C ILE A 64 -3.98 -5.00 -4.83
N VAL A 65 -5.27 -4.65 -4.77
CA VAL A 65 -5.83 -3.58 -5.62
C VAL A 65 -5.21 -2.22 -5.32
N CYS A 66 -4.91 -1.91 -4.05
CA CYS A 66 -4.15 -0.71 -3.69
C CYS A 66 -2.75 -0.71 -4.34
N MET A 67 -2.06 -1.86 -4.35
CA MET A 67 -0.75 -2.00 -5.00
C MET A 67 -0.83 -1.70 -6.50
N SER A 68 -1.82 -2.28 -7.19
CA SER A 68 -2.03 -2.01 -8.62
C SER A 68 -2.38 -0.54 -8.88
N SER A 69 -3.18 0.08 -8.01
CA SER A 69 -3.60 1.48 -8.16
C SER A 69 -2.42 2.46 -7.97
N VAL A 70 -1.49 2.15 -7.06
CA VAL A 70 -0.23 2.90 -6.90
C VAL A 70 0.66 2.73 -8.13
N ALA A 71 0.84 1.50 -8.61
CA ALA A 71 1.64 1.23 -9.80
C ALA A 71 1.09 1.96 -11.03
N GLU A 72 -0.24 1.92 -11.22
CA GLU A 72 -0.94 2.65 -12.29
C GLU A 72 -0.64 4.15 -12.28
N ARG A 73 -0.62 4.78 -11.09
CA ARG A 73 -0.30 6.21 -10.97
C ARG A 73 1.18 6.50 -11.19
N LEU A 74 2.06 5.60 -10.79
CA LEU A 74 3.50 5.75 -11.03
C LEU A 74 3.88 5.64 -12.51
N VAL A 75 3.12 4.89 -13.32
CA VAL A 75 3.40 4.75 -14.77
C VAL A 75 2.84 5.90 -15.62
N GLN A 76 2.09 6.84 -15.02
CA GLN A 76 1.51 7.95 -15.78
C GLN A 76 2.62 8.84 -16.36
N PRO A 77 2.47 9.32 -17.62
CA PRO A 77 3.44 10.21 -18.25
C PRO A 77 3.57 11.53 -17.50
N GLU A 78 2.44 12.05 -17.02
CA GLU A 78 2.39 13.23 -16.16
C GLU A 78 2.49 12.82 -14.70
N ARG A 79 3.29 13.59 -13.94
CA ARG A 79 3.50 13.35 -12.53
C ARG A 79 2.21 13.58 -11.73
N ILE A 80 1.71 12.51 -11.12
CA ILE A 80 0.61 12.58 -10.14
C ILE A 80 1.21 12.64 -8.73
N SER A 81 0.90 13.69 -7.96
CA SER A 81 1.27 13.80 -6.55
C SER A 81 0.09 14.38 -5.73
N PRO A 82 -0.16 13.86 -4.51
CA PRO A 82 0.45 12.67 -3.93
C PRO A 82 0.04 11.41 -4.72
N VAL A 83 0.93 10.40 -4.74
CA VAL A 83 0.64 9.13 -5.40
C VAL A 83 -0.41 8.38 -4.57
N PRO A 84 -0.22 8.08 -3.26
CA PRO A 84 -1.24 7.42 -2.46
C PRO A 84 -2.47 8.30 -2.22
N ARG A 85 -3.65 7.70 -2.33
CA ARG A 85 -4.95 8.33 -2.03
C ARG A 85 -5.55 7.81 -0.72
N SER A 86 -4.95 6.80 -0.08
CA SER A 86 -5.35 6.27 1.23
C SER A 86 -4.15 5.70 1.99
N THR A 87 -4.32 5.38 3.27
CA THR A 87 -3.25 4.81 4.12
C THR A 87 -2.81 3.44 3.59
N ALA A 88 -3.73 2.62 3.09
CA ALA A 88 -3.45 1.34 2.46
C ALA A 88 -2.57 1.50 1.21
N GLU A 89 -2.83 2.54 0.40
CA GLU A 89 -1.97 2.84 -0.75
C GLU A 89 -0.61 3.40 -0.32
N ALA A 90 -0.53 4.11 0.81
CA ALA A 90 0.74 4.58 1.35
C ALA A 90 1.61 3.39 1.79
N PHE A 91 1.02 2.38 2.44
CA PHE A 91 1.71 1.11 2.70
C PHE A 91 2.14 0.41 1.41
N ALA A 92 1.31 0.38 0.38
CA ALA A 92 1.64 -0.26 -0.88
C ALA A 92 2.89 0.39 -1.52
N LEU A 93 2.93 1.72 -1.59
CA LEU A 93 4.10 2.45 -2.07
C LEU A 93 5.33 2.23 -1.19
N HIS A 94 5.16 2.21 0.14
CA HIS A 94 6.25 1.95 1.07
C HIS A 94 6.86 0.55 0.85
N VAL A 95 6.02 -0.47 0.70
CA VAL A 95 6.47 -1.85 0.42
C VAL A 95 7.24 -1.92 -0.89
N LEU A 96 6.78 -1.25 -1.96
CA LEU A 96 7.51 -1.19 -3.24
C LEU A 96 8.88 -0.54 -3.08
N VAL A 97 8.96 0.60 -2.38
CA VAL A 97 10.24 1.30 -2.14
C VAL A 97 11.20 0.43 -1.33
N GLN A 98 10.72 -0.20 -0.24
CA GLN A 98 11.55 -1.08 0.58
C GLN A 98 12.10 -2.27 -0.23
N HIS A 99 11.25 -2.89 -1.05
CA HIS A 99 11.67 -4.02 -1.89
C HIS A 99 12.66 -3.57 -2.98
N ALA A 100 12.41 -2.44 -3.64
CA ALA A 100 13.34 -1.87 -4.63
C ALA A 100 14.71 -1.54 -4.01
N THR A 101 14.73 -0.97 -2.81
CA THR A 101 15.97 -0.72 -2.05
C THR A 101 16.71 -2.02 -1.75
N ALA A 102 16.00 -3.08 -1.33
CA ALA A 102 16.61 -4.40 -1.09
C ALA A 102 17.21 -4.98 -2.38
N ILE A 103 16.51 -4.92 -3.51
CA ILE A 103 17.01 -5.38 -4.81
C ILE A 103 18.31 -4.66 -5.20
N LEU A 104 18.33 -3.33 -5.09
CA LEU A 104 19.53 -2.54 -5.41
C LEU A 104 20.72 -2.87 -4.50
N LYS A 105 20.46 -3.05 -3.21
CA LYS A 105 21.49 -3.39 -2.23
C LYS A 105 22.04 -4.80 -2.44
N ASP A 106 21.17 -5.78 -2.65
CA ASP A 106 21.55 -7.19 -2.67
C ASP A 106 22.12 -7.61 -4.03
N VAL A 107 21.54 -7.10 -5.12
CA VAL A 107 21.92 -7.46 -6.50
C VAL A 107 22.99 -6.52 -7.04
N GLN A 108 22.82 -5.21 -6.88
CA GLN A 108 23.74 -4.23 -7.47
C GLN A 108 24.79 -3.67 -6.49
N ARG A 109 24.69 -4.01 -5.19
CA ARG A 109 25.55 -3.44 -4.14
C ARG A 109 25.51 -1.91 -4.08
N VAL A 110 24.34 -1.35 -4.39
CA VAL A 110 24.07 0.09 -4.37
C VAL A 110 23.26 0.42 -3.13
N ASP A 111 23.75 1.36 -2.32
CA ASP A 111 22.95 1.98 -1.26
C ASP A 111 22.02 3.01 -1.90
N ALA A 112 20.79 2.58 -2.19
CA ALA A 112 19.79 3.37 -2.89
C ALA A 112 19.22 4.49 -2.00
N ASP A 113 19.08 5.69 -2.56
CA ASP A 113 18.46 6.83 -1.90
C ASP A 113 17.15 7.20 -2.62
N PHE A 114 16.03 6.95 -1.93
CA PHE A 114 14.69 7.32 -2.40
C PHE A 114 14.14 8.56 -1.69
N SER A 115 14.91 9.24 -0.83
CA SER A 115 14.42 10.29 0.08
C SER A 115 13.73 11.46 -0.64
N GLN A 116 14.32 11.96 -1.73
CA GLN A 116 13.73 13.05 -2.51
C GLN A 116 12.40 12.62 -3.14
N PHE A 117 12.35 11.42 -3.73
CA PHE A 117 11.14 10.85 -4.29
C PHE A 117 10.05 10.66 -3.23
N THR A 118 10.39 10.02 -2.10
CA THR A 118 9.42 9.74 -1.02
C THR A 118 8.84 11.02 -0.41
N SER A 119 9.67 12.06 -0.23
CA SER A 119 9.20 13.37 0.27
C SER A 119 8.15 14.05 -0.62
N MET A 120 8.07 13.64 -1.89
CA MET A 120 7.24 14.26 -2.91
C MET A 120 6.02 13.41 -3.33
N VAL A 121 6.11 12.09 -3.20
CA VAL A 121 5.03 11.15 -3.59
C VAL A 121 4.05 10.91 -2.46
N PHE A 122 4.53 10.92 -1.22
CA PHE A 122 3.68 10.73 -0.05
C PHE A 122 3.01 12.05 0.34
N ARG A 123 1.79 11.96 0.85
CA ARG A 123 1.13 13.11 1.50
C ARG A 123 1.82 13.45 2.83
N ASP A 124 2.12 12.42 3.61
CA ASP A 124 2.78 12.45 4.91
C ASP A 124 3.44 11.09 5.18
N THR A 125 4.22 11.01 6.27
CA THR A 125 4.90 9.79 6.70
C THR A 125 4.36 9.25 8.03
N ASP A 126 3.22 9.72 8.51
CA ASP A 126 2.70 9.36 9.84
C ASP A 126 2.34 7.87 9.92
N PHE A 127 1.99 7.28 8.78
CA PHE A 127 1.71 5.85 8.64
C PHE A 127 2.91 4.96 9.00
N LEU A 128 4.15 5.47 8.94
CA LEU A 128 5.35 4.72 9.31
C LEU A 128 5.35 4.34 10.81
N SER A 129 4.73 5.16 11.66
CA SER A 129 4.58 4.85 13.09
C SER A 129 3.84 3.54 13.34
N LEU A 130 3.02 3.07 12.39
CA LEU A 130 2.30 1.80 12.49
C LEU A 130 3.25 0.60 12.31
N TYR A 131 4.32 0.74 11.53
CA TYR A 131 5.35 -0.29 11.38
C TYR A 131 6.24 -0.42 12.61
N GLU A 132 6.47 0.68 13.33
CA GLU A 132 7.26 0.73 14.57
C GLU A 132 6.44 0.29 15.80
N ALA A 133 5.12 0.34 15.72
CA ALA A 133 4.23 -0.04 16.80
C ALA A 133 4.28 -1.55 17.09
N ALA A 134 4.31 -1.89 18.38
CA ALA A 134 4.20 -3.28 18.83
C ALA A 134 2.86 -3.90 18.37
N ALA A 135 2.87 -5.22 18.14
CA ALA A 135 1.66 -5.98 17.84
C ALA A 135 0.62 -5.81 18.95
N GLU A 136 -0.66 -5.65 18.58
CA GLU A 136 -1.74 -5.59 19.57
C GLU A 136 -1.80 -6.88 20.38
N VAL A 137 -1.84 -6.73 21.71
CA VAL A 137 -2.02 -7.84 22.63
C VAL A 137 -3.46 -8.37 22.47
N PRO A 138 -3.67 -9.70 22.32
CA PRO A 138 -5.01 -10.26 22.27
C PRO A 138 -5.82 -9.88 23.53
N GLY A 139 -7.00 -9.29 23.35
CA GLY A 139 -7.90 -8.92 24.46
C GLY A 139 -8.15 -7.42 24.67
N VAL A 140 -7.54 -6.55 23.87
CA VAL A 140 -7.93 -5.12 23.82
C VAL A 140 -9.25 -4.98 23.05
N ASP A 141 -10.19 -4.18 23.56
CA ASP A 141 -11.46 -3.90 22.90
C ASP A 141 -11.25 -3.19 21.55
N LEU A 142 -11.29 -3.97 20.48
CA LEU A 142 -11.08 -3.54 19.09
C LEU A 142 -12.17 -2.60 18.57
N ASN A 143 -13.29 -2.43 19.31
CA ASN A 143 -14.37 -1.51 18.94
C ASN A 143 -14.19 -0.10 19.50
N LYS A 144 -13.17 0.12 20.35
CA LYS A 144 -12.88 1.45 20.88
C LYS A 144 -12.25 2.32 19.79
N ARG A 145 -13.10 3.05 19.07
CA ARG A 145 -12.67 4.08 18.11
C ARG A 145 -11.91 5.18 18.84
N VAL A 146 -10.60 5.17 18.74
CA VAL A 146 -9.79 6.35 18.99
C VAL A 146 -9.60 6.99 17.63
N SER A 147 -10.25 8.12 17.39
CA SER A 147 -10.03 8.89 16.17
C SER A 147 -8.57 9.32 16.12
N LEU A 148 -7.79 8.64 15.30
CA LEU A 148 -6.44 9.04 14.99
C LEU A 148 -6.47 10.01 13.80
N PRO A 149 -5.58 11.01 13.77
CA PRO A 149 -5.46 11.88 12.61
C PRO A 149 -5.06 11.07 11.37
N ASN A 150 -5.26 11.66 10.19
CA ASN A 150 -4.68 11.17 8.93
C ASN A 150 -5.08 9.75 8.49
N ASN A 151 -6.27 9.27 8.87
CA ASN A 151 -6.80 7.93 8.55
C ASN A 151 -5.87 6.80 9.06
N LEU A 152 -5.26 6.99 10.24
CA LEU A 152 -4.40 5.98 10.85
C LEU A 152 -5.18 4.89 11.61
N GLU A 153 -6.48 5.09 11.88
CA GLU A 153 -7.35 4.03 12.40
C GLU A 153 -7.48 2.92 11.35
N PHE A 154 -7.35 1.66 11.75
CA PHE A 154 -7.41 0.51 10.83
C PHE A 154 -8.63 0.53 9.90
N ASN A 155 -9.80 0.90 10.42
CA ASN A 155 -11.04 0.94 9.64
C ASN A 155 -11.04 2.04 8.55
N ASP A 156 -10.13 3.01 8.65
CA ASP A 156 -10.01 4.14 7.74
C ASP A 156 -8.93 3.92 6.69
N TRP A 157 -8.17 2.82 6.74
CA TRP A 157 -6.99 2.65 5.88
C TRP A 157 -7.30 2.64 4.39
N PHE A 158 -8.47 2.17 3.98
CA PHE A 158 -8.89 2.20 2.58
C PHE A 158 -9.67 3.46 2.21
N LYS A 159 -10.06 4.29 3.18
CA LYS A 159 -10.82 5.51 2.91
C LYS A 159 -9.94 6.52 2.19
N PRO A 160 -10.47 7.22 1.18
CA PRO A 160 -9.73 8.26 0.50
C PRO A 160 -9.36 9.38 1.48
N PHE A 161 -8.18 9.93 1.30
CA PHE A 161 -7.70 11.12 2.00
C PHE A 161 -8.44 12.38 1.56
N ASP A 162 -8.84 12.41 0.29
CA ASP A 162 -9.50 13.51 -0.39
C ASP A 162 -10.69 12.94 -1.18
N PRO A 163 -11.95 13.33 -0.86
CA PRO A 163 -13.14 12.86 -1.57
C PRO A 163 -13.11 13.11 -3.08
N ASP A 164 -12.45 14.19 -3.53
CA ASP A 164 -12.34 14.55 -4.95
C ASP A 164 -11.28 13.71 -5.68
N LYS A 165 -10.46 12.96 -4.95
CA LYS A 165 -9.47 12.02 -5.46
C LYS A 165 -9.77 10.62 -4.93
N PRO A 166 -10.81 9.95 -5.47
CA PRO A 166 -11.24 8.66 -4.96
C PRO A 166 -10.17 7.60 -5.15
N VAL A 167 -10.15 6.63 -4.23
CA VAL A 167 -9.41 5.38 -4.40
C VAL A 167 -10.13 4.47 -5.42
N ASN A 168 -9.53 3.34 -5.74
CA ASN A 168 -10.18 2.36 -6.61
C ASN A 168 -11.53 1.89 -6.01
N PRO A 169 -12.63 1.84 -6.78
CA PRO A 169 -13.93 1.43 -6.27
C PRO A 169 -13.95 0.04 -5.58
N PHE A 170 -13.05 -0.86 -5.96
CA PHE A 170 -12.94 -2.20 -5.35
C PHE A 170 -12.25 -2.21 -3.98
N VAL A 171 -11.67 -1.10 -3.52
CA VAL A 171 -11.02 -1.02 -2.19
C VAL A 171 -11.89 -0.32 -1.14
N TYR A 172 -12.72 0.61 -1.57
CA TYR A 172 -13.62 1.38 -0.70
C TYR A 172 -14.85 1.80 -1.50
N GLU A 173 -16.02 1.41 -0.99
CA GLU A 173 -17.31 1.90 -1.45
C GLU A 173 -17.68 3.14 -0.65
N ASP A 174 -18.19 4.17 -1.32
CA ASP A 174 -18.57 5.41 -0.66
C ASP A 174 -19.79 5.22 0.26
N TRP A 175 -20.00 6.19 1.16
CA TRP A 175 -21.13 6.22 2.08
C TRP A 175 -22.49 6.07 1.37
N THR A 176 -22.61 6.57 0.13
CA THR A 176 -23.82 6.47 -0.68
C THR A 176 -24.14 5.02 -1.04
N THR A 177 -23.12 4.23 -1.40
CA THR A 177 -23.24 2.80 -1.67
C THR A 177 -23.52 2.00 -0.38
N GLU A 178 -22.91 2.40 0.74
CA GLU A 178 -23.23 1.83 2.06
C GLU A 178 -24.70 2.07 2.46
N GLN A 179 -25.25 3.26 2.20
CA GLN A 179 -26.65 3.61 2.48
C GLN A 179 -27.65 2.87 1.59
N LEU A 180 -27.28 2.58 0.35
CA LEU A 180 -28.14 1.86 -0.60
C LEU A 180 -28.25 0.36 -0.29
N GLY A 181 -27.51 -0.15 0.70
CA GLY A 181 -27.57 -1.55 1.14
C GLY A 181 -26.96 -2.54 0.13
N ILE A 182 -26.29 -2.04 -0.91
CA ILE A 182 -25.58 -2.82 -1.91
C ILE A 182 -24.13 -2.96 -1.44
N ASN A 183 -23.95 -3.51 -0.24
CA ASN A 183 -22.62 -3.66 0.37
C ASN A 183 -22.08 -5.02 -0.11
N PHE A 184 -21.22 -5.02 -1.14
CA PHE A 184 -20.70 -6.27 -1.71
C PHE A 184 -19.70 -6.99 -0.80
N TYR A 185 -19.40 -6.41 0.36
CA TYR A 185 -18.30 -6.82 1.22
C TYR A 185 -18.65 -6.99 2.70
N ARG A 186 -19.94 -7.05 3.06
CA ARG A 186 -20.42 -7.53 4.37
C ARG A 186 -20.93 -8.96 4.29
#